data_AF-A0A838QX00-F1
#
_entry.id   AF-A0A838QX00-F1
#
_cell.length_a   1.000
_cell.length_b   1.000
_cell.length_c   1.000
_cell.angle_alpha   90.00
_cell.angle_beta   90.00
_cell.angle_gamma   90.00
#
_symmetry.space_group_name_H-M   'P 1'
#
loop_
_entity.id
_entity.type
_entity.pdbx_description
1 polymer ?
#
loop_
_entity_poly.entity_id
_entity_poly.type
_entity_poly.pdbx_seq_one_letter_code
_entity_poly.pdbx_strand_id
1 'polypeptide(L)' 'YRLGVPEGGWYQEVFNSDSAYYGGSNVGNYPGVMAQESESHGRPFSVELTLPPLSVMVLKPQRG' A
#
# COMPACT_ATOMS: atom_id res chain seq x y z
N TYR A 1 -7.63 -0.71 -5.47
CA TYR A 1 -8.43 -0.66 -4.22
C TYR A 1 -8.00 0.56 -3.43
N ARG A 2 -8.93 1.38 -2.94
CA ARG A 2 -8.61 2.61 -2.21
C ARG A 2 -8.62 2.35 -0.71
N LEU A 3 -7.55 2.73 -0.01
CA LEU A 3 -7.40 2.59 1.43
C LEU A 3 -7.13 3.95 2.07
N GLY A 4 -8.00 4.38 2.99
CA GLY A 4 -7.79 5.59 3.79
C GLY A 4 -6.59 5.49 4.72
N VAL A 5 -5.75 6.54 4.75
CA VAL A 5 -4.54 6.64 5.56
C VAL A 5 -4.45 8.00 6.27
N PRO A 6 -3.85 8.08 7.48
CA PRO A 6 -3.95 9.28 8.32
C PRO A 6 -3.14 10.47 7.83
N GLU A 7 -2.07 10.25 7.07
CA GLU A 7 -1.12 11.28 6.62
C GLU A 7 -0.79 11.12 5.13
N GLY A 8 -0.47 12.23 4.46
CA GLY A 8 0.03 12.23 3.08
C GLY A 8 1.47 11.72 2.98
N GLY A 9 2.00 11.69 1.76
CA GLY A 9 3.38 11.30 1.48
C GLY A 9 3.53 9.87 0.97
N TRP A 10 4.77 9.39 0.94
CA TRP A 10 5.12 8.08 0.36
C TRP A 10 4.90 6.95 1.37
N TYR A 11 4.15 5.94 0.96
CA TYR A 11 3.97 4.70 1.71
C TYR A 11 4.76 3.59 1.04
N GLN A 12 5.88 3.23 1.65
CA GLN A 12 6.74 2.14 1.17
C GLN A 12 6.08 0.78 1.41
N GLU A 13 6.08 -0.09 0.41
CA GLU A 13 5.73 -1.49 0.58
C GLU A 13 6.89 -2.22 1.27
N VAL A 14 6.74 -2.48 2.57
CA VAL A 14 7.79 -3.12 3.38
C VAL A 14 7.63 -4.64 3.45
N PHE A 15 6.43 -5.15 3.15
CA PHE A 15 6.15 -6.57 3.05
C PHE A 15 4.97 -6.84 2.12
N ASN A 16 5.07 -7.94 1.36
CA ASN A 16 4.02 -8.45 0.51
C ASN A 16 4.10 -9.98 0.48
N SER A 17 3.07 -10.66 1.00
CA SER A 17 3.05 -12.12 1.06
C SER A 17 2.93 -12.78 -0.32
N ASP A 18 2.52 -12.04 -1.37
CA ASP A 18 2.46 -12.52 -2.75
C ASP A 18 3.79 -12.36 -3.50
N SER A 19 4.86 -11.93 -2.85
CA SER A 19 6.17 -11.80 -3.51
C SER A 19 6.64 -13.13 -4.11
N ALA A 20 7.31 -13.07 -5.27
CA ALA A 20 7.95 -14.24 -5.90
C ALA A 20 8.94 -14.95 -4.96
N TYR A 21 9.55 -14.23 -4.02
CA TYR A 21 10.46 -14.82 -3.01
C TYR A 21 9.75 -15.79 -2.06
N TYR A 22 8.42 -15.69 -1.93
CA TYR A 22 7.59 -16.59 -1.13
C TYR A 22 6.74 -17.55 -1.99
N GLY A 23 6.99 -17.59 -3.30
CA GLY A 23 6.24 -18.42 -4.25
C GLY A 23 4.89 -17.82 -4.70
N GLY A 24 4.65 -16.53 -4.44
CA GLY A 24 3.46 -15.82 -4.92
C GLY A 24 3.59 -15.33 -6.36
N SER A 25 2.54 -14.66 -6.85
CA SER A 25 2.45 -14.15 -8.23
C SER A 25 3.25 -12.88 -8.49
N ASN A 26 3.85 -12.30 -7.46
CA ASN A 26 4.63 -11.08 -7.45
C ASN A 26 3.83 -9.83 -7.87
N VAL A 27 2.51 -9.88 -7.73
CA VAL A 27 1.66 -8.71 -7.87
C VAL A 27 1.84 -7.86 -6.60
N GLY A 28 1.84 -6.54 -6.74
CA GLY A 28 2.04 -5.63 -5.62
C GLY A 28 2.23 -4.20 -6.06
N ASN A 29 2.81 -3.39 -5.18
CA ASN A 29 3.01 -1.95 -5.39
C ASN A 29 4.45 -1.53 -5.10
N TYR A 30 5.44 -2.44 -5.15
CA TYR A 30 6.84 -2.09 -4.93
C TYR A 30 7.31 -0.96 -5.89
N PRO A 31 8.06 0.06 -5.42
CA PRO A 31 8.60 0.21 -4.06
C PRO A 31 7.63 0.84 -3.04
N GLY A 32 6.44 1.22 -3.45
CA GLY A 32 5.43 1.86 -2.63
C GLY A 32 4.43 2.67 -3.46
N VAL A 33 3.62 3.47 -2.77
CA VAL A 33 2.58 4.31 -3.36
C VAL A 33 2.56 5.69 -2.74
N MET A 34 2.18 6.70 -3.53
CA MET A 34 1.96 8.06 -3.05
C MET A 34 0.53 8.21 -2.54
N ALA A 35 0.36 8.69 -1.31
CA ALA A 35 -0.95 9.06 -0.79
C ALA A 35 -1.47 10.34 -1.46
N GLN A 36 -2.76 10.37 -1.76
CA GLN A 36 -3.47 11.49 -2.38
C GLN A 36 -4.37 12.17 -1.34
N GLU A 37 -4.56 13.49 -1.46
CA GLU A 37 -5.59 14.26 -0.74
C GLU A 37 -6.98 13.88 -1.23
N SER A 38 -7.45 12.71 -0.81
CA SER A 38 -8.73 12.14 -1.19
C SER A 38 -9.27 11.34 -0.02
N GLU A 39 -10.40 11.79 0.52
CA GLU A 39 -10.99 11.19 1.70
C GLU A 39 -11.45 9.75 1.45
N SER A 40 -11.13 8.84 2.37
CA SER A 40 -11.59 7.46 2.33
C SER A 40 -11.51 6.83 3.73
N HIS A 41 -12.42 5.91 4.05
CA HIS A 41 -12.47 5.23 5.36
C HIS A 41 -12.38 6.17 6.57
N GLY A 42 -12.94 7.40 6.48
CA GLY A 42 -12.88 8.41 7.54
C GLY A 42 -11.49 9.03 7.76
N ARG A 43 -10.61 8.97 6.76
CA ARG A 43 -9.25 9.55 6.79
C ARG A 43 -9.09 10.62 5.69
N PRO A 44 -8.26 11.65 5.92
CA PRO A 44 -8.09 12.78 4.98
C PRO A 44 -7.30 12.42 3.72
N PHE A 45 -6.42 11.41 3.79
CA PHE A 45 -5.66 10.92 2.66
C PHE A 45 -6.05 9.48 2.32
N SER A 46 -5.74 9.04 1.11
CA SER A 46 -5.85 7.64 0.73
C SER A 46 -4.80 7.23 -0.28
N VAL A 47 -4.52 5.92 -0.32
CA VAL A 47 -3.64 5.29 -1.32
C VAL A 47 -4.47 4.40 -2.24
N GLU A 48 -4.10 4.36 -3.52
CA GLU A 48 -4.62 3.36 -4.46
C GLU A 48 -3.66 2.18 -4.55
N LEU A 49 -4.15 1.00 -4.18
CA LEU A 49 -3.38 -0.24 -4.10
C LEU A 49 -3.84 -1.24 -5.15
N THR A 50 -2.89 -1.86 -5.83
CA THR A 50 -3.08 -3.18 -6.43
C THR A 50 -2.98 -4.21 -5.31
N LEU A 51 -4.08 -4.91 -5.03
CA LEU A 51 -4.13 -5.97 -4.01
C LEU A 51 -4.03 -7.34 -4.69
N PRO A 52 -2.99 -8.14 -4.40
CA PRO A 52 -2.91 -9.51 -4.89
C PRO A 52 -3.98 -10.40 -4.26
N PRO A 53 -4.46 -11.44 -4.97
CA PRO A 53 -5.42 -12.39 -4.41
C PRO A 53 -4.83 -13.14 -3.21
N LEU A 54 -5.64 -13.34 -2.16
CA LEU A 54 -5.29 -14.11 -0.96
C LEU A 54 -3.96 -13.67 -0.28
N SER A 55 -3.66 -12.37 -0.31
CA SER A 55 -2.40 -11.83 0.20
C SER A 55 -2.59 -10.85 1.35
N VAL A 56 -1.51 -10.63 2.08
CA VAL A 56 -1.36 -9.57 3.08
C VAL A 56 -0.17 -8.69 2.69
N MET A 57 -0.39 -7.37 2.75
CA MET A 57 0.61 -6.36 2.47
C MET A 57 0.78 -5.45 3.68
N VAL A 58 2.02 -5.02 3.94
CA VAL A 58 2.33 -4.04 4.99
C VAL A 58 2.98 -2.83 4.32
N LEU A 59 2.37 -1.66 4.57
CA LEU A 59 2.85 -0.37 4.09
C LEU A 59 3.37 0.45 5.27
N LYS A 60 4.50 1.13 5.08
CA LYS A 60 5.08 2.04 6.08
C LYS A 60 5.17 3.45 5.50
N PRO A 61 4.61 4.47 6.16
CA PRO A 61 4.83 5.85 5.76
C PRO A 61 6.31 6.22 5.91
N GLN A 62 6.89 6.81 4.88
CA GLN A 62 8.22 7.41 4.94
C GLN A 62 8.08 8.82 5.52
N ARG A 63 8.49 8.95 6.77
CA ARG A 63 8.62 10.24 7.47
C ARG A 63 10.07 10.69 7.33
N GLY A 64 10.26 11.94 6.90
CA GLY A 64 11.56 12.60 6.91
C GLY A 64 12.05 12.90 8.32
#